data_AF-A0A1X1AKJ3-F1
#
_entry.id   AF-A0A1X1AKJ3-F1
#
_cell.length_a   1.000
_cell.length_b   1.000
_cell.length_c   1.000
_cell.angle_alpha   90.00
_cell.angle_beta   90.00
_cell.angle_gamma   90.00
#
_symmetry.space_group_name_H-M   'P 1'
#
loop_
_entity.id
_entity.type
_entity.pdbx_description
1 polymer ?
#
loop_
_entity_poly.entity_id
_entity_poly.type
_entity_poly.pdbx_seq_one_letter_code
_entity_poly.pdbx_strand_id
1 'polypeptide(L)'
;MTGAGGSGPTGTRRAPRDAPADPGPQQGDPPRRRRARTDTAAGGRDHAEQARRSAERAQRAARREAEADARLANQRTDVHQPTSGRPAPDQPLRARWDPTEDPGRQRADRDKDRKKQSAIGRFVSTYGWRAYAIPVLVVLTVVMIVVTVQSHQDGASSGAADSDPDAVRNTDVNNVSTAIGAPPAQVQAEQLPAGALPNGGPFTAKGAEGYHVVPGSTPRIGTGGQEFTYTVEVENGVASGDFGGDPTYAKFVDTTLANPKSWIGDGKFSFRRIDSGEPDFRVTLTSPDTTRELCGYEIQLESSCYYPPESRVTLNEARWVRGASSYQGDDLGYRQYLINHEVGHAIGFVNHEPCKVNGALAPIMMQQTFGTANSEIMALDPDMKANRSYVCTPNPWPFPDR
;
A
#
# COMPACT_ATOMS: atom_id res chain seq x y z
N MET A 1 -34.76 -54.19 34.38
CA MET A 1 -33.72 -54.10 35.42
C MET A 1 -33.83 -52.70 36.03
N THR A 2 -34.63 -52.52 37.09
CA THR A 2 -34.20 -52.36 38.51
C THR A 2 -33.19 -51.21 38.68
N GLY A 3 -33.34 -50.17 39.50
CA GLY A 3 -34.29 -49.74 40.54
C GLY A 3 -34.09 -48.21 40.75
N ALA A 4 -35.05 -47.45 41.28
CA ALA A 4 -35.43 -47.29 42.69
C ALA A 4 -34.72 -46.10 43.40
N GLY A 5 -35.53 -45.25 44.05
CA GLY A 5 -35.15 -44.25 45.06
C GLY A 5 -35.31 -42.79 44.58
N GLY A 6 -36.23 -41.94 45.03
CA GLY A 6 -37.13 -41.98 46.20
C GLY A 6 -36.79 -40.86 47.18
N SER A 7 -37.77 -39.97 47.43
CA SER A 7 -37.97 -39.07 48.61
C SER A 7 -37.82 -37.56 48.38
N GLY A 8 -38.96 -36.84 48.32
CA GLY A 8 -39.09 -35.41 48.69
C GLY A 8 -39.40 -35.28 50.19
N PRO A 9 -40.23 -34.32 50.68
CA PRO A 9 -40.65 -33.00 50.16
C PRO A 9 -40.61 -31.90 51.28
N THR A 10 -41.44 -30.84 51.14
CA THR A 10 -41.79 -29.69 52.04
C THR A 10 -40.94 -28.42 51.84
N GLY A 11 -41.42 -27.26 51.37
CA GLY A 11 -42.69 -26.53 51.61
C GLY A 11 -42.47 -25.59 52.80
N THR A 12 -42.61 -24.26 52.80
CA THR A 12 -43.53 -23.32 52.14
C THR A 12 -43.16 -21.85 52.53
N ARG A 13 -43.41 -20.88 51.63
CA ARG A 13 -43.98 -19.48 51.77
C ARG A 13 -43.58 -18.61 53.01
N ARG A 14 -43.41 -17.27 52.99
CA ARG A 14 -43.86 -16.14 52.14
C ARG A 14 -43.13 -14.84 52.61
N ALA A 15 -43.09 -13.83 51.73
CA ALA A 15 -42.46 -12.49 51.77
C ALA A 15 -43.09 -11.45 52.76
N PRO A 16 -42.97 -10.09 52.58
CA PRO A 16 -41.83 -9.14 52.41
C PRO A 16 -41.92 -7.95 53.42
N ARG A 17 -40.99 -6.95 53.39
CA ARG A 17 -41.29 -5.49 53.57
C ARG A 17 -40.07 -4.55 53.48
N ASP A 18 -40.36 -3.36 52.99
CA ASP A 18 -39.52 -2.22 52.57
C ASP A 18 -38.92 -1.33 53.69
N ALA A 19 -38.06 -0.39 53.24
CA ALA A 19 -37.25 0.65 53.91
C ALA A 19 -38.00 1.63 54.87
N PRO A 20 -37.31 2.56 55.60
CA PRO A 20 -36.90 3.87 55.01
C PRO A 20 -35.71 4.66 55.65
N ALA A 21 -35.19 5.62 54.86
CA ALA A 21 -34.71 7.01 55.07
C ALA A 21 -33.79 7.50 56.24
N ASP A 22 -32.72 8.20 55.82
CA ASP A 22 -31.99 9.44 56.26
C ASP A 22 -32.11 10.02 57.70
N PRO A 23 -31.00 10.60 58.23
CA PRO A 23 -30.98 12.07 58.43
C PRO A 23 -29.59 12.75 58.25
N GLY A 24 -29.57 14.00 57.75
CA GLY A 24 -28.45 14.97 57.89
C GLY A 24 -28.58 15.85 59.17
N PRO A 25 -27.89 17.01 59.28
CA PRO A 25 -26.50 17.37 58.97
C PRO A 25 -25.69 17.79 60.24
N GLN A 26 -24.35 17.77 60.21
CA GLN A 26 -23.51 18.43 61.24
C GLN A 26 -22.37 19.25 60.62
N GLN A 27 -22.33 20.53 61.03
CA GLN A 27 -21.21 21.48 60.98
C GLN A 27 -20.03 20.91 61.81
N GLY A 28 -18.73 21.15 61.61
CA GLY A 28 -17.94 22.17 60.93
C GLY A 28 -16.72 22.42 61.83
N ASP A 29 -15.49 22.14 61.38
CA ASP A 29 -14.22 22.64 61.96
C ASP A 29 -13.00 22.33 61.03
N PRO A 30 -11.85 23.02 61.16
CA PRO A 30 -11.28 23.86 60.10
C PRO A 30 -10.22 23.20 59.20
N PRO A 31 -9.89 23.82 58.03
CA PRO A 31 -8.91 23.28 57.10
C PRO A 31 -7.48 23.35 57.64
N ARG A 32 -6.81 22.19 57.66
CA ARG A 32 -5.37 22.08 57.89
C ARG A 32 -4.61 22.84 56.79
N ARG A 33 -3.90 23.90 57.20
CA ARG A 33 -2.90 24.61 56.40
C ARG A 33 -1.87 23.63 55.83
N ARG A 34 -2.01 23.23 54.56
CA ARG A 34 -0.89 22.72 53.77
C ARG A 34 0.02 23.89 53.44
N ARG A 35 1.21 23.90 54.06
CA ARG A 35 2.31 24.79 53.66
C ARG A 35 2.62 24.53 52.18
N ALA A 36 2.50 25.56 51.37
CA ALA A 36 3.12 25.60 50.06
C ALA A 36 4.64 25.51 50.27
N ARG A 37 5.23 24.36 49.90
CA ARG A 37 6.66 24.28 49.63
C ARG A 37 6.86 24.80 48.21
N THR A 38 7.55 25.93 48.13
CA THR A 38 8.14 26.45 46.89
C THR A 38 9.30 25.53 46.50
N ASP A 39 9.01 24.48 45.72
CA ASP A 39 10.04 23.68 45.05
C ASP A 39 10.31 24.27 43.65
N THR A 40 10.83 25.50 43.60
CA THR A 40 11.25 26.17 42.35
C THR A 40 12.75 25.99 42.05
N ALA A 41 13.45 25.08 42.74
CA ALA A 41 14.90 24.92 42.62
C ALA A 41 15.38 23.62 41.94
N ALA A 42 14.48 22.64 41.69
CA ALA A 42 14.86 21.35 41.10
C ALA A 42 14.70 21.30 39.57
N GLY A 43 13.61 21.83 39.00
CA GLY A 43 13.37 21.79 37.54
C GLY A 43 14.29 22.71 36.71
N GLY A 44 14.89 23.73 37.32
CA GLY A 44 15.82 24.63 36.62
C GLY A 44 17.18 24.00 36.30
N ARG A 45 17.61 22.99 37.07
CA ARG A 45 18.90 22.31 36.83
C ARG A 45 18.81 21.34 35.65
N ASP A 46 17.70 20.63 35.52
CA ASP A 46 17.47 19.68 34.43
C ASP A 46 17.34 20.38 33.07
N HIS A 47 16.68 21.54 33.02
CA HIS A 47 16.61 22.35 31.80
C HIS A 47 17.96 22.98 31.42
N ALA A 48 18.74 23.43 32.41
CA ALA A 48 20.08 23.96 32.16
C ALA A 48 21.04 22.87 31.64
N GLU A 49 20.93 21.65 32.15
CA GLU A 49 21.74 20.52 31.70
C GLU A 49 21.32 20.03 30.30
N GLN A 50 20.01 19.99 30.00
CA GLN A 50 19.52 19.73 28.64
C GLN A 50 20.00 20.79 27.64
N ALA A 51 19.97 22.07 28.01
CA ALA A 51 20.45 23.16 27.14
C ALA A 51 21.96 23.02 26.84
N ARG A 52 22.78 22.64 27.84
CA ARG A 52 24.22 22.38 27.64
C ARG A 52 24.45 21.20 26.70
N ARG A 53 23.75 20.08 26.90
CA ARG A 53 23.87 18.90 26.02
C ARG A 53 23.43 19.19 24.58
N SER A 54 22.41 20.04 24.39
CA SER A 54 21.98 20.48 23.05
C SER A 54 23.01 21.40 22.39
N ALA A 55 23.60 22.34 23.14
CA ALA A 55 24.67 23.20 22.65
C ALA A 55 25.94 22.41 22.26
N GLU A 56 26.31 21.40 23.06
CA GLU A 56 27.44 20.52 22.73
C GLU A 56 27.20 19.68 21.47
N ARG A 57 25.97 19.20 21.25
CA ARG A 57 25.60 18.49 20.00
C ARG A 57 25.68 19.42 18.80
N ALA A 58 25.19 20.66 18.92
CA ALA A 58 25.28 21.66 17.86
C ALA A 58 26.73 22.01 17.51
N GLN A 59 27.61 22.17 18.51
CA GLN A 59 29.04 22.41 18.28
C GLN A 59 29.74 21.22 17.61
N ARG A 60 29.37 19.98 17.95
CA ARG A 60 29.92 18.78 17.29
C ARG A 60 29.43 18.64 15.85
N ALA A 61 28.18 19.02 15.56
CA ALA A 61 27.65 19.06 14.20
C ALA A 61 28.38 20.10 13.34
N ALA A 62 28.57 21.32 13.85
CA ALA A 62 29.30 22.38 13.17
C ALA A 62 30.77 22.03 12.90
N ARG A 63 31.45 21.32 13.82
CA ARG A 63 32.80 20.81 13.58
C ARG A 63 32.86 19.75 12.47
N ARG A 64 31.86 18.87 12.39
CA ARG A 64 31.78 17.85 11.33
C ARG A 64 31.52 18.47 9.95
N GLU A 65 30.68 19.50 9.88
CA GLU A 65 30.50 20.28 8.64
C GLU A 65 31.79 20.99 8.23
N ALA A 66 32.48 21.65 9.17
CA ALA A 66 33.76 22.31 8.87
C ALA A 66 34.86 21.33 8.42
N GLU A 67 34.92 20.12 9.00
CA GLU A 67 35.83 19.06 8.56
C GLU A 67 35.45 18.49 7.19
N ALA A 68 34.16 18.41 6.86
CA ALA A 68 33.69 17.98 5.54
C ALA A 68 34.03 19.01 4.45
N ASP A 69 33.83 20.30 4.74
CA ASP A 69 34.18 21.40 3.83
C ASP A 69 35.70 21.49 3.60
N ALA A 70 36.52 21.28 4.65
CA ALA A 70 37.97 21.22 4.51
C ALA A 70 38.45 20.06 3.63
N ARG A 71 37.77 18.90 3.68
CA ARG A 71 38.07 17.75 2.79
C ARG A 71 37.70 18.03 1.33
N LEU A 72 36.59 18.71 1.08
CA LEU A 72 36.18 19.17 -0.25
C LEU A 72 37.13 20.23 -0.82
N ALA A 73 37.67 21.12 0.03
CA ALA A 73 38.67 22.10 -0.38
C ALA A 73 40.00 21.45 -0.79
N ASN A 74 40.48 20.43 -0.05
CA ASN A 74 41.72 19.72 -0.38
C ASN A 74 41.60 18.85 -1.65
N GLN A 75 40.40 18.36 -1.99
CA GLN A 75 40.18 17.62 -3.24
C GLN A 75 40.22 18.50 -4.50
N ARG A 76 40.05 19.82 -4.36
CA ARG A 76 40.10 20.76 -5.50
C ARG A 76 41.52 21.25 -5.85
N THR A 77 42.53 20.93 -5.03
CA THR A 77 43.92 21.36 -5.25
C THR A 77 44.85 20.34 -5.92
N ASP A 78 44.40 19.12 -6.21
CA ASP A 78 45.21 18.10 -6.91
C ASP A 78 44.95 18.09 -8.44
N VAL A 79 45.26 19.21 -9.11
CA VAL A 79 45.33 19.28 -10.58
C VAL A 79 46.65 19.93 -11.02
N HIS A 80 47.78 19.26 -10.76
CA HIS A 80 48.95 19.20 -11.66
C HIS A 80 50.11 18.45 -10.99
N GLN A 81 50.37 17.21 -11.39
CA GLN A 81 51.76 16.73 -11.42
C GLN A 81 51.99 15.68 -12.51
N PRO A 82 52.85 15.97 -13.51
CA PRO A 82 53.31 15.01 -14.50
C PRO A 82 54.55 14.27 -13.98
N THR A 83 54.62 12.95 -14.19
CA THR A 83 55.87 12.20 -14.02
C THR A 83 56.24 11.52 -15.33
N SER A 84 57.23 12.08 -16.01
CA SER A 84 57.99 11.43 -17.08
C SER A 84 59.48 11.65 -16.78
N GLY A 85 60.23 10.56 -16.66
CA GLY A 85 61.69 10.57 -16.48
C GLY A 85 62.41 10.51 -17.83
N ARG A 86 63.45 11.34 -17.97
CA ARG A 86 64.27 11.58 -19.18
C ARG A 86 65.59 10.80 -19.11
N PRO A 87 66.35 10.70 -20.22
CA PRO A 87 67.68 11.32 -20.17
C PRO A 87 68.05 12.14 -21.42
N ALA A 88 68.90 13.15 -21.21
CA ALA A 88 69.74 13.86 -22.18
C ALA A 88 71.22 13.61 -21.77
N PRO A 89 72.32 14.13 -22.39
CA PRO A 89 72.38 15.23 -23.36
C PRO A 89 73.63 15.23 -24.29
N ASP A 90 73.51 14.92 -25.58
CA ASP A 90 74.31 15.55 -26.65
C ASP A 90 73.89 15.08 -28.05
N GLN A 91 73.80 16.06 -28.96
CA GLN A 91 73.74 15.92 -30.42
C GLN A 91 72.38 15.66 -31.12
N PRO A 92 72.25 16.16 -32.38
CA PRO A 92 71.01 16.75 -32.87
C PRO A 92 70.13 15.78 -33.66
N LEU A 93 68.84 16.10 -33.68
CA LEU A 93 67.78 15.36 -34.36
C LEU A 93 68.05 15.24 -35.87
N ARG A 94 68.04 14.01 -36.39
CA ARG A 94 67.77 13.71 -37.80
C ARG A 94 66.61 12.73 -37.89
N ALA A 95 65.57 13.12 -38.61
CA ALA A 95 64.52 12.21 -39.04
C ALA A 95 65.12 11.22 -40.05
N ARG A 96 64.85 9.91 -39.90
CA ARG A 96 65.06 8.96 -40.98
C ARG A 96 63.71 8.64 -41.64
N TRP A 97 63.66 8.94 -42.92
CA TRP A 97 62.57 8.74 -43.85
C TRP A 97 63.17 7.85 -44.94
N ASP A 98 62.98 6.52 -44.86
CA ASP A 98 63.12 5.59 -45.99
C ASP A 98 62.69 4.16 -45.55
N PRO A 99 61.71 3.53 -46.23
CA PRO A 99 61.33 2.14 -46.01
C PRO A 99 62.03 1.21 -47.00
N THR A 100 63.35 1.04 -46.88
CA THR A 100 64.05 -0.07 -47.53
C THR A 100 65.36 -0.36 -46.83
N GLU A 101 65.36 -1.32 -45.90
CA GLU A 101 66.52 -2.18 -45.60
C GLU A 101 66.10 -3.32 -44.66
N ASP A 102 65.80 -4.45 -45.27
CA ASP A 102 65.81 -5.78 -44.66
C ASP A 102 67.25 -6.29 -44.69
N PRO A 103 67.77 -6.84 -43.57
CA PRO A 103 68.65 -7.97 -43.69
C PRO A 103 68.14 -9.13 -42.84
N GLY A 104 67.51 -10.07 -43.53
CA GLY A 104 68.06 -11.42 -43.58
C GLY A 104 67.42 -12.38 -42.60
N ARG A 105 66.38 -13.08 -43.08
CA ARG A 105 66.21 -14.48 -42.73
C ARG A 105 66.23 -15.35 -43.97
N GLN A 106 67.21 -16.24 -43.97
CA GLN A 106 67.53 -17.18 -45.03
C GLN A 106 66.37 -18.12 -45.35
N ARG A 107 66.23 -18.35 -46.65
CA ARG A 107 65.34 -19.30 -47.31
C ARG A 107 65.81 -20.73 -47.05
N ALA A 108 64.88 -21.62 -46.78
CA ALA A 108 65.03 -23.04 -47.09
C ALA A 108 64.20 -23.33 -48.35
N ASP A 109 64.92 -23.65 -49.41
CA ASP A 109 64.39 -24.10 -50.70
C ASP A 109 63.54 -25.36 -50.53
N ARG A 110 62.35 -25.36 -51.14
CA ARG A 110 61.74 -26.60 -51.62
C ARG A 110 61.21 -26.38 -53.02
N ASP A 111 61.76 -27.21 -53.89
CA ASP A 111 61.77 -27.10 -55.33
C ASP A 111 60.41 -27.36 -55.99
N LYS A 112 60.38 -26.99 -57.27
CA LYS A 112 59.26 -26.77 -58.20
C LYS A 112 58.22 -27.90 -58.32
N ASP A 113 56.97 -27.47 -58.52
CA ASP A 113 56.10 -28.01 -59.57
C ASP A 113 54.99 -27.02 -59.97
N ARG A 114 55.21 -26.29 -61.07
CA ARG A 114 54.20 -25.41 -61.69
C ARG A 114 53.15 -26.24 -62.44
N LYS A 115 52.10 -26.67 -61.75
CA LYS A 115 50.86 -27.14 -62.41
C LYS A 115 50.00 -25.95 -62.85
N LYS A 116 49.60 -25.97 -64.13
CA LYS A 116 48.75 -24.97 -64.80
C LYS A 116 47.46 -24.73 -63.99
N GLN A 117 47.23 -23.50 -63.53
CA GLN A 117 46.02 -23.14 -62.77
C GLN A 117 44.78 -23.11 -63.67
N SER A 118 43.78 -23.89 -63.29
CA SER A 118 42.42 -23.94 -63.85
C SER A 118 41.65 -22.64 -63.56
N ALA A 119 40.64 -22.32 -64.39
CA ALA A 119 39.79 -21.13 -64.30
C ALA A 119 39.17 -20.89 -62.90
N ILE A 120 38.99 -21.95 -62.11
CA ILE A 120 38.43 -21.89 -60.76
C ILE A 120 39.43 -21.31 -59.74
N GLY A 121 40.74 -21.54 -59.91
CA GLY A 121 41.77 -20.96 -59.05
C GLY A 121 41.89 -19.44 -59.21
N ARG A 122 41.54 -18.92 -60.38
CA ARG A 122 41.46 -17.47 -60.65
C ARG A 122 40.32 -16.84 -59.84
N PHE A 123 39.16 -17.51 -59.75
CA PHE A 123 37.96 -17.02 -59.06
C PHE A 123 38.10 -16.94 -57.53
N VAL A 124 38.75 -17.92 -56.91
CA VAL A 124 39.01 -17.92 -55.45
C VAL A 124 40.04 -16.85 -55.04
N SER A 125 40.96 -16.48 -55.95
CA SER A 125 41.92 -15.40 -55.71
C SER A 125 41.30 -13.99 -55.79
N THR A 126 40.21 -13.81 -56.54
CA THR A 126 39.57 -12.50 -56.72
C THR A 126 38.49 -12.18 -55.69
N TYR A 127 37.80 -13.19 -55.15
CA TYR A 127 36.66 -12.95 -54.25
C TYR A 127 36.79 -13.52 -52.83
N GLY A 128 37.89 -14.22 -52.51
CA GLY A 128 38.28 -14.59 -51.13
C GLY A 128 37.17 -15.23 -50.29
N TRP A 129 37.36 -15.28 -48.97
CA TRP A 129 36.40 -15.83 -47.98
C TRP A 129 34.96 -15.26 -48.05
N ARG A 130 34.75 -14.17 -48.81
CA ARG A 130 33.47 -13.45 -48.95
C ARG A 130 32.42 -14.19 -49.79
N ALA A 131 32.82 -15.20 -50.59
CA ALA A 131 31.88 -16.07 -51.30
C ALA A 131 30.98 -16.89 -50.36
N TYR A 132 31.45 -17.17 -49.14
CA TYR A 132 30.67 -17.88 -48.10
C TYR A 132 30.06 -16.91 -47.07
N ALA A 133 30.71 -15.78 -46.80
CA ALA A 133 30.23 -14.82 -45.81
C ALA A 133 28.88 -14.20 -46.17
N ILE A 134 28.63 -13.91 -47.45
CA ILE A 134 27.38 -13.28 -47.91
C ILE A 134 26.18 -14.22 -47.78
N PRO A 135 26.17 -15.46 -48.32
CA PRO A 135 25.03 -16.36 -48.13
C PRO A 135 24.82 -16.74 -46.67
N VAL A 136 25.89 -16.89 -45.86
CA VAL A 136 25.77 -17.14 -44.42
C VAL A 136 25.16 -15.95 -43.68
N LEU A 137 25.55 -14.72 -44.01
CA LEU A 137 24.93 -13.51 -43.46
C LEU A 137 23.46 -13.40 -43.83
N VAL A 138 23.09 -13.72 -45.07
CA VAL A 138 21.69 -13.70 -45.51
C VAL A 138 20.86 -14.71 -44.71
N VAL A 139 21.35 -15.95 -44.55
CA VAL A 139 20.69 -16.96 -43.73
C VAL A 139 20.59 -16.51 -42.27
N LEU A 140 21.66 -15.94 -41.69
CA LEU A 140 21.63 -15.41 -40.33
C LEU A 140 20.65 -14.25 -40.17
N THR A 141 20.55 -13.34 -41.15
CA THR A 141 19.55 -12.26 -41.12
C THR A 141 18.13 -12.79 -41.26
N VAL A 142 17.89 -13.80 -42.10
CA VAL A 142 16.57 -14.43 -42.22
C VAL A 142 16.21 -15.16 -40.92
N VAL A 143 17.14 -15.89 -40.33
CA VAL A 143 16.96 -16.51 -39.00
C VAL A 143 16.69 -15.45 -37.94
N MET A 144 17.41 -14.33 -37.94
CA MET A 144 17.18 -13.24 -37.00
C MET A 144 15.81 -12.58 -37.21
N ILE A 145 15.37 -12.40 -38.45
CA ILE A 145 14.03 -11.88 -38.77
C ILE A 145 12.95 -12.85 -38.27
N VAL A 146 13.10 -14.15 -38.54
CA VAL A 146 12.16 -15.18 -38.07
C VAL A 146 12.14 -15.25 -36.53
N VAL A 147 13.30 -15.19 -35.87
CA VAL A 147 13.41 -15.12 -34.41
C VAL A 147 12.76 -13.83 -33.90
N THR A 148 12.94 -12.67 -34.53
CA THR A 148 12.26 -11.43 -34.10
C THR A 148 10.75 -11.47 -34.29
N VAL A 149 10.24 -12.11 -35.35
CA VAL A 149 8.79 -12.20 -35.60
C VAL A 149 8.13 -13.22 -34.67
N GLN A 150 8.79 -14.37 -34.41
CA GLN A 150 8.33 -15.32 -33.38
C GLN A 150 8.49 -14.73 -31.97
N SER A 151 9.54 -13.97 -31.69
CA SER A 151 9.69 -13.22 -30.43
C SER A 151 8.74 -12.03 -30.31
N HIS A 152 8.10 -11.59 -31.40
CA HIS A 152 7.00 -10.61 -31.36
C HIS A 152 5.63 -11.27 -31.14
N GLN A 153 5.53 -12.60 -31.27
CA GLN A 153 4.34 -13.38 -30.92
C GLN A 153 4.48 -14.09 -29.55
N ASP A 154 5.70 -14.42 -29.14
CA ASP A 154 6.02 -15.08 -27.85
C ASP A 154 6.76 -14.16 -26.86
N GLY A 155 7.07 -12.93 -27.27
CA GLY A 155 7.56 -11.87 -26.38
C GLY A 155 6.38 -11.22 -25.69
N ALA A 156 5.95 -11.86 -24.60
CA ALA A 156 5.34 -11.15 -23.49
C ALA A 156 6.25 -9.96 -23.14
N SER A 157 5.87 -8.80 -23.65
CA SER A 157 6.45 -7.52 -23.29
C SER A 157 6.48 -7.42 -21.78
N SER A 158 7.66 -7.59 -21.22
CA SER A 158 8.04 -6.98 -19.94
C SER A 158 8.15 -5.47 -20.17
N GLY A 159 7.05 -4.86 -20.60
CA GLY A 159 6.76 -3.50 -20.26
C GLY A 159 6.22 -3.57 -18.86
N ALA A 160 6.96 -3.02 -17.90
CA ALA A 160 6.28 -2.27 -16.87
C ALA A 160 5.41 -1.26 -17.62
N ALA A 161 4.17 -1.65 -17.91
CA ALA A 161 3.11 -0.69 -17.99
C ALA A 161 3.18 -0.02 -16.62
N ASP A 162 3.80 1.16 -16.62
CA ASP A 162 3.26 2.27 -15.88
C ASP A 162 1.80 2.39 -16.34
N SER A 163 0.96 1.48 -15.84
CA SER A 163 -0.47 1.59 -15.92
C SER A 163 -0.72 2.82 -15.10
N ASP A 164 -0.88 3.96 -15.77
CA ASP A 164 -1.29 5.18 -15.11
C ASP A 164 -2.46 4.78 -14.18
N PRO A 165 -2.30 4.90 -12.85
CA PRO A 165 -3.39 4.57 -11.92
C PRO A 165 -4.66 5.35 -12.26
N ASP A 166 -4.54 6.50 -12.95
CA ASP A 166 -5.67 7.28 -13.43
C ASP A 166 -6.38 6.66 -14.64
N ALA A 167 -5.77 5.74 -15.40
CA ALA A 167 -6.44 5.02 -16.48
C ALA A 167 -7.45 3.96 -15.98
N VAL A 168 -7.31 3.52 -14.72
CA VAL A 168 -8.22 2.55 -14.06
C VAL A 168 -9.34 3.26 -13.30
N ARG A 169 -9.20 4.58 -13.12
CA ARG A 169 -10.02 5.37 -12.21
C ARG A 169 -11.18 6.03 -12.94
N ASN A 170 -12.40 5.81 -12.45
CA ASN A 170 -13.61 6.43 -12.96
C ASN A 170 -13.80 7.82 -12.30
N THR A 171 -13.66 8.90 -13.08
CA THR A 171 -13.87 10.27 -12.61
C THR A 171 -15.35 10.65 -12.43
N ASP A 172 -16.26 9.88 -13.03
CA ASP A 172 -17.71 10.09 -12.99
C ASP A 172 -18.41 9.08 -12.07
N VAL A 173 -17.71 8.57 -11.04
CA VAL A 173 -18.21 7.50 -10.17
C VAL A 173 -19.53 7.86 -9.48
N ASN A 174 -19.77 9.14 -9.20
CA ASN A 174 -21.01 9.63 -8.58
C ASN A 174 -22.22 9.60 -9.52
N ASN A 175 -22.02 9.41 -10.83
CA ASN A 175 -23.10 9.30 -11.83
C ASN A 175 -23.57 7.85 -12.03
N VAL A 176 -22.96 6.88 -11.33
CA VAL A 176 -23.37 5.48 -11.36
C VAL A 176 -24.64 5.30 -10.52
N SER A 177 -25.56 4.43 -10.94
CA SER A 177 -26.86 4.25 -10.27
C SER A 177 -26.91 3.10 -9.26
N THR A 178 -25.85 2.29 -9.18
CA THR A 178 -25.80 1.06 -8.39
C THR A 178 -24.68 1.10 -7.36
N ALA A 179 -24.85 0.37 -6.25
CA ALA A 179 -23.79 0.18 -5.27
C ALA A 179 -22.54 -0.47 -5.89
N ILE A 180 -21.37 -0.11 -5.38
CA ILE A 180 -20.05 -0.60 -5.80
C ILE A 180 -19.37 -1.24 -4.60
N GLY A 181 -18.77 -2.40 -4.79
CA GLY A 181 -18.08 -3.16 -3.73
C GLY A 181 -18.93 -4.26 -3.08
N ALA A 182 -20.25 -4.22 -3.27
CA ALA A 182 -21.16 -5.25 -2.80
C ALA A 182 -21.06 -6.54 -3.64
N PRO A 183 -21.27 -7.73 -3.02
CA PRO A 183 -21.36 -8.98 -3.76
C PRO A 183 -22.48 -8.97 -4.80
N PRO A 184 -22.28 -9.58 -5.99
CA PRO A 184 -23.37 -9.71 -6.93
C PRO A 184 -24.40 -10.69 -6.41
N ALA A 185 -25.64 -10.29 -6.63
CA ALA A 185 -26.83 -11.06 -6.82
C ALA A 185 -26.79 -12.59 -6.63
N GLN A 186 -26.01 -13.24 -7.47
CA GLN A 186 -26.21 -14.64 -7.83
C GLN A 186 -25.45 -15.62 -6.91
N VAL A 187 -24.71 -15.14 -5.92
CA VAL A 187 -23.81 -15.97 -5.12
C VAL A 187 -24.46 -16.37 -3.79
N GLN A 188 -24.41 -17.66 -3.45
CA GLN A 188 -25.00 -18.16 -2.19
C GLN A 188 -24.00 -17.98 -1.04
N ALA A 189 -24.48 -17.60 0.15
CA ALA A 189 -23.64 -17.34 1.32
C ALA A 189 -22.80 -18.58 1.71
N GLU A 190 -23.35 -19.78 1.54
CA GLU A 190 -22.70 -21.06 1.82
C GLU A 190 -21.48 -21.32 0.94
N GLN A 191 -21.40 -20.66 -0.22
CA GLN A 191 -20.26 -20.75 -1.15
C GLN A 191 -19.11 -19.82 -0.75
N LEU A 192 -19.32 -18.96 0.25
CA LEU A 192 -18.37 -17.95 0.73
C LEU A 192 -18.16 -18.07 2.25
N PRO A 193 -17.62 -19.19 2.75
CA PRO A 193 -17.41 -19.39 4.19
C PRO A 193 -16.46 -18.35 4.81
N ALA A 194 -15.48 -17.85 4.05
CA ALA A 194 -14.59 -16.78 4.48
C ALA A 194 -15.33 -15.44 4.68
N GLY A 195 -16.49 -15.29 4.04
CA GLY A 195 -17.42 -14.18 4.22
C GLY A 195 -18.27 -14.25 5.48
N ALA A 196 -18.25 -15.34 6.25
CA ALA A 196 -19.00 -15.41 7.49
C ALA A 196 -18.54 -14.29 8.44
N LEU A 197 -19.50 -13.69 9.16
CA LEU A 197 -19.21 -12.72 10.19
C LEU A 197 -18.56 -13.45 11.38
N PRO A 198 -17.34 -13.07 11.82
CA PRO A 198 -16.72 -13.67 12.99
C PRO A 198 -17.57 -13.48 14.25
N ASN A 199 -17.31 -14.29 15.27
CA ASN A 199 -17.89 -14.05 16.60
C ASN A 199 -17.27 -12.78 17.21
N GLY A 200 -18.06 -12.03 17.97
CA GLY A 200 -17.56 -10.84 18.67
C GLY A 200 -18.65 -10.10 19.43
N GLY A 201 -18.39 -8.83 19.73
CA GLY A 201 -19.30 -7.97 20.49
C GLY A 201 -20.70 -7.82 19.88
N PRO A 202 -21.68 -7.35 20.64
CA PRO A 202 -22.97 -6.96 20.09
C PRO A 202 -22.83 -5.77 19.14
N PHE A 203 -23.79 -5.63 18.22
CA PHE A 203 -23.92 -4.48 17.31
C PHE A 203 -25.40 -4.14 17.18
N THR A 204 -25.73 -2.92 16.77
CA THR A 204 -27.11 -2.54 16.46
C THR A 204 -27.52 -3.17 15.13
N ALA A 205 -28.49 -4.10 15.14
CA ALA A 205 -28.94 -4.76 13.91
C ALA A 205 -29.67 -3.81 12.94
N LYS A 206 -30.48 -2.89 13.48
CA LYS A 206 -31.25 -1.90 12.72
C LYS A 206 -31.19 -0.54 13.42
N GLY A 207 -30.73 0.48 12.70
CA GLY A 207 -30.84 1.87 13.11
C GLY A 207 -32.13 2.53 12.59
N ALA A 208 -32.11 3.85 12.46
CA ALA A 208 -33.24 4.68 12.07
C ALA A 208 -33.11 5.29 10.66
N GLU A 209 -32.18 4.80 9.83
CA GLU A 209 -31.93 5.15 8.41
C GLU A 209 -31.51 6.61 8.14
N GLY A 210 -31.75 7.54 9.08
CA GLY A 210 -31.24 8.91 9.05
C GLY A 210 -29.83 9.01 9.65
N TYR A 211 -29.03 9.97 9.18
CA TYR A 211 -27.65 10.17 9.61
C TYR A 211 -27.46 11.50 10.33
N HIS A 212 -26.51 11.55 11.27
CA HIS A 212 -26.00 12.80 11.82
C HIS A 212 -24.51 12.95 11.52
N VAL A 213 -24.11 14.16 11.15
CA VAL A 213 -22.70 14.49 10.92
C VAL A 213 -22.00 14.56 12.28
N VAL A 214 -20.89 13.84 12.42
CA VAL A 214 -20.03 13.95 13.59
C VAL A 214 -19.28 15.30 13.48
N PRO A 215 -19.39 16.20 14.47
CA PRO A 215 -18.74 17.51 14.40
C PRO A 215 -17.21 17.41 14.24
N GLY A 216 -16.62 18.33 13.49
CA GLY A 216 -15.18 18.43 13.29
C GLY A 216 -14.76 18.54 11.83
N SER A 217 -13.67 19.27 11.61
CA SER A 217 -13.02 19.43 10.31
C SER A 217 -11.51 19.20 10.44
N THR A 218 -10.86 18.97 9.30
CA THR A 218 -9.40 18.84 9.22
C THR A 218 -8.83 19.87 8.25
N PRO A 219 -7.57 20.31 8.42
CA PRO A 219 -6.86 20.94 7.31
C PRO A 219 -6.71 19.92 6.16
N ARG A 220 -6.41 20.43 4.97
CA ARG A 220 -6.04 19.58 3.83
C ARG A 220 -4.90 18.64 4.21
N ILE A 221 -5.14 17.33 4.10
CA ILE A 221 -4.16 16.26 4.30
C ILE A 221 -3.70 15.74 2.94
N GLY A 222 -2.41 15.45 2.80
CA GLY A 222 -1.80 15.12 1.50
C GLY A 222 -1.35 16.35 0.72
N THR A 223 -0.60 16.11 -0.35
CA THR A 223 -0.03 17.16 -1.21
C THR A 223 -0.56 17.10 -2.64
N GLY A 224 -1.27 16.03 -3.01
CA GLY A 224 -1.69 15.80 -4.39
C GLY A 224 -2.72 16.77 -4.91
N GLY A 225 -2.70 17.02 -6.22
CA GLY A 225 -3.51 18.08 -6.85
C GLY A 225 -5.01 17.84 -6.80
N GLN A 226 -5.45 16.59 -6.69
CA GLN A 226 -6.86 16.25 -6.59
C GLN A 226 -7.29 16.16 -5.13
N GLU A 227 -8.04 17.17 -4.69
CA GLU A 227 -8.57 17.24 -3.33
C GLU A 227 -10.02 16.72 -3.27
N PHE A 228 -10.29 15.90 -2.27
CA PHE A 228 -11.62 15.41 -1.92
C PHE A 228 -12.05 15.91 -0.55
N THR A 229 -13.26 16.45 -0.48
CA THR A 229 -13.93 16.79 0.76
C THR A 229 -14.82 15.65 1.23
N TYR A 230 -14.82 15.38 2.54
CA TYR A 230 -15.68 14.34 3.10
C TYR A 230 -16.31 14.74 4.43
N THR A 231 -17.50 14.23 4.71
CA THR A 231 -18.08 14.22 6.06
C THR A 231 -17.84 12.86 6.71
N VAL A 232 -17.86 12.84 8.05
CA VAL A 232 -18.02 11.60 8.81
C VAL A 232 -19.38 11.63 9.47
N GLU A 233 -20.17 10.59 9.27
CA GLU A 233 -21.54 10.52 9.78
C GLU A 233 -21.81 9.17 10.44
N VAL A 234 -22.79 9.12 11.32
CA VAL A 234 -23.25 7.89 11.97
C VAL A 234 -24.75 7.80 11.82
N GLU A 235 -25.25 6.62 11.49
CA GLU A 235 -26.68 6.37 11.44
C GLU A 235 -27.30 6.53 12.83
N ASN A 236 -28.42 7.25 12.90
CA ASN A 236 -29.19 7.43 14.12
C ASN A 236 -29.62 6.07 14.68
N GLY A 237 -29.38 5.85 15.97
CA GLY A 237 -29.71 4.59 16.66
C GLY A 237 -28.58 3.56 16.69
N VAL A 238 -27.51 3.74 15.91
CA VAL A 238 -26.28 2.94 16.07
C VAL A 238 -25.69 3.19 17.46
N ALA A 239 -25.38 2.11 18.19
CA ALA A 239 -24.89 2.17 19.57
C ALA A 239 -23.38 2.43 19.61
N SER A 240 -22.93 3.53 19.00
CA SER A 240 -21.50 3.82 18.83
C SER A 240 -20.72 3.92 20.15
N GLY A 241 -21.41 4.25 21.24
CA GLY A 241 -20.85 4.27 22.59
C GLY A 241 -20.16 2.97 23.01
N ASP A 242 -20.61 1.82 22.50
CA ASP A 242 -20.06 0.50 22.84
C ASP A 242 -18.62 0.30 22.32
N PHE A 243 -18.19 1.12 21.36
CA PHE A 243 -16.84 1.09 20.78
C PHE A 243 -16.16 2.48 20.78
N GLY A 244 -16.54 3.35 21.71
CA GLY A 244 -15.87 4.63 21.98
C GLY A 244 -16.58 5.88 21.45
N GLY A 245 -17.77 5.73 20.87
CA GLY A 245 -18.63 6.82 20.41
C GLY A 245 -18.21 7.43 19.08
N ASP A 246 -19.08 8.30 18.56
CA ASP A 246 -18.90 8.97 17.26
C ASP A 246 -17.55 9.72 17.14
N PRO A 247 -17.05 10.44 18.16
CA PRO A 247 -15.75 11.12 18.06
C PRO A 247 -14.59 10.15 17.86
N THR A 248 -14.65 8.95 18.45
CA THR A 248 -13.61 7.92 18.29
C THR A 248 -13.66 7.33 16.88
N TYR A 249 -14.86 7.02 16.38
CA TYR A 249 -15.06 6.59 15.00
C TYR A 249 -14.51 7.63 14.01
N ALA A 250 -14.92 8.89 14.14
CA ALA A 250 -14.47 9.95 13.25
C ALA A 250 -12.97 10.20 13.32
N LYS A 251 -12.38 10.14 14.53
CA LYS A 251 -10.94 10.22 14.68
C LYS A 251 -10.24 9.07 13.94
N PHE A 252 -10.78 7.86 14.01
CA PHE A 252 -10.21 6.70 13.33
C PHE A 252 -10.22 6.86 11.80
N VAL A 253 -11.34 7.33 11.23
CA VAL A 253 -11.43 7.69 9.79
C VAL A 253 -10.36 8.72 9.42
N ASP A 254 -10.31 9.83 10.14
CA ASP A 254 -9.37 10.93 9.86
C ASP A 254 -7.91 10.45 9.91
N THR A 255 -7.55 9.67 10.93
CA THR A 255 -6.19 9.15 11.06
C THR A 255 -5.83 8.09 10.03
N THR A 256 -6.82 7.35 9.53
CA THR A 256 -6.60 6.34 8.50
C THR A 256 -6.29 7.03 7.17
N LEU A 257 -7.10 8.02 6.77
CA LEU A 257 -6.90 8.77 5.53
C LEU A 257 -5.68 9.68 5.58
N ALA A 258 -5.30 10.19 6.76
CA ALA A 258 -4.09 10.99 6.95
C ALA A 258 -2.79 10.15 6.98
N ASN A 259 -2.88 8.83 6.99
CA ASN A 259 -1.70 7.98 7.04
C ASN A 259 -0.92 8.03 5.71
N PRO A 260 0.42 8.17 5.70
CA PRO A 260 1.21 8.12 4.47
C PRO A 260 1.06 6.83 3.66
N LYS A 261 0.59 5.74 4.28
CA LYS A 261 0.28 4.47 3.62
C LYS A 261 -1.11 4.44 2.97
N SER A 262 -1.99 5.39 3.31
CA SER A 262 -3.30 5.58 2.70
C SER A 262 -3.19 6.34 1.37
N TRP A 263 -4.32 6.67 0.74
CA TRP A 263 -4.44 7.23 -0.60
C TRP A 263 -3.62 8.51 -0.86
N ILE A 264 -3.17 9.22 0.17
CA ILE A 264 -2.26 10.37 0.02
C ILE A 264 -0.81 9.98 -0.31
N GLY A 265 -0.45 8.69 -0.18
CA GLY A 265 0.93 8.19 -0.17
C GLY A 265 1.69 8.31 -1.49
N ASP A 266 1.00 8.34 -2.62
CA ASP A 266 1.59 8.55 -3.94
C ASP A 266 1.65 10.03 -4.35
N GLY A 267 1.07 10.92 -3.54
CA GLY A 267 1.01 12.35 -3.83
C GLY A 267 0.05 12.74 -4.95
N LYS A 268 -0.91 11.88 -5.34
CA LYS A 268 -1.98 12.23 -6.30
C LYS A 268 -3.20 12.84 -5.60
N PHE A 269 -3.57 12.29 -4.44
CA PHE A 269 -4.74 12.70 -3.69
C PHE A 269 -4.43 13.59 -2.48
N SER A 270 -5.40 14.41 -2.13
CA SER A 270 -5.52 15.09 -0.86
C SER A 270 -6.94 14.95 -0.33
N PHE A 271 -7.12 14.98 0.98
CA PHE A 271 -8.44 14.94 1.60
C PHE A 271 -8.65 16.12 2.55
N ARG A 272 -9.90 16.49 2.78
CA ARG A 272 -10.27 17.50 3.77
C ARG A 272 -11.62 17.14 4.40
N ARG A 273 -11.63 16.90 5.70
CA ARG A 273 -12.90 16.70 6.41
C ARG A 273 -13.61 18.02 6.57
N ILE A 274 -14.90 18.04 6.24
CA ILE A 274 -15.82 19.13 6.49
C ILE A 274 -16.99 18.60 7.34
N ASP A 275 -17.65 19.49 8.07
CA ASP A 275 -18.85 19.19 8.88
C ASP A 275 -20.04 20.08 8.51
N SER A 276 -19.90 20.88 7.45
CA SER A 276 -20.94 21.73 6.89
C SER A 276 -20.74 21.91 5.38
N GLY A 277 -21.84 22.11 4.65
CA GLY A 277 -21.84 22.13 3.18
C GLY A 277 -21.99 20.75 2.56
N GLU A 278 -21.81 20.68 1.24
CA GLU A 278 -21.88 19.43 0.47
C GLU A 278 -20.47 18.86 0.27
N PRO A 279 -20.17 17.65 0.79
CA PRO A 279 -18.90 16.98 0.55
C PRO A 279 -18.90 16.25 -0.81
N ASP A 280 -17.72 15.86 -1.27
CA ASP A 280 -17.59 14.98 -2.44
C ASP A 280 -18.06 13.55 -2.13
N PHE A 281 -17.89 13.09 -0.88
CA PHE A 281 -18.47 11.84 -0.38
C PHE A 281 -18.68 11.85 1.15
N ARG A 282 -19.48 10.91 1.66
CA ARG A 282 -19.82 10.76 3.09
C ARG A 282 -19.29 9.44 3.61
N VAL A 283 -18.47 9.43 4.66
CA VAL A 283 -18.01 8.18 5.30
C VAL A 283 -18.91 7.88 6.48
N THR A 284 -19.71 6.83 6.38
CA THR A 284 -20.79 6.56 7.33
C THR A 284 -20.71 5.22 8.01
N LEU A 285 -20.96 5.21 9.31
CA LEU A 285 -21.20 3.98 10.06
C LEU A 285 -22.69 3.67 10.07
N THR A 286 -23.06 2.50 9.55
CA THR A 286 -24.43 2.15 9.24
C THR A 286 -24.74 0.76 9.79
N SER A 287 -25.94 0.59 10.35
CA SER A 287 -26.43 -0.70 10.82
C SER A 287 -26.50 -1.71 9.67
N PRO A 288 -26.39 -3.01 9.96
CA PRO A 288 -26.54 -4.07 8.96
C PRO A 288 -27.79 -3.93 8.10
N ASP A 289 -28.98 -3.77 8.70
CA ASP A 289 -30.23 -3.72 7.94
C ASP A 289 -30.27 -2.59 6.92
N THR A 290 -29.86 -1.38 7.30
CA THR A 290 -29.77 -0.24 6.38
C THR A 290 -28.66 -0.43 5.35
N THR A 291 -27.52 -1.02 5.73
CA THR A 291 -26.45 -1.33 4.79
C THR A 291 -26.92 -2.29 3.70
N ARG A 292 -27.75 -3.28 4.05
CA ARG A 292 -28.33 -4.24 3.10
C ARG A 292 -29.21 -3.55 2.06
N GLU A 293 -30.02 -2.59 2.50
CA GLU A 293 -30.90 -1.82 1.61
C GLU A 293 -30.10 -0.96 0.62
N LEU A 294 -29.01 -0.34 1.09
CA LEU A 294 -28.17 0.54 0.25
C LEU A 294 -27.22 -0.24 -0.67
N CYS A 295 -26.57 -1.26 -0.14
CA CYS A 295 -25.51 -1.99 -0.84
C CYS A 295 -26.03 -3.15 -1.69
N GLY A 296 -27.31 -3.49 -1.60
CA GLY A 296 -27.93 -4.58 -2.36
C GLY A 296 -27.82 -5.91 -1.62
N TYR A 297 -28.97 -6.60 -1.54
CA TYR A 297 -29.14 -7.77 -0.68
C TYR A 297 -29.66 -8.98 -1.43
N GLU A 298 -28.76 -9.67 -2.14
CA GLU A 298 -29.07 -11.03 -2.58
C GLU A 298 -28.28 -12.08 -1.79
N ILE A 299 -27.25 -11.67 -1.04
CA ILE A 299 -26.46 -12.56 -0.18
C ILE A 299 -26.58 -12.13 1.29
N GLN A 300 -26.88 -13.08 2.18
CA GLN A 300 -26.98 -12.86 3.64
C GLN A 300 -25.61 -12.72 4.34
N LEU A 301 -24.65 -12.01 3.72
CA LEU A 301 -23.34 -11.74 4.30
C LEU A 301 -23.18 -10.24 4.53
N GLU A 302 -22.71 -9.88 5.72
CA GLU A 302 -22.44 -8.49 6.05
C GLU A 302 -21.32 -7.95 5.15
N SER A 303 -21.59 -6.86 4.45
CA SER A 303 -20.65 -6.18 3.57
C SER A 303 -20.78 -4.66 3.71
N SER A 304 -19.74 -3.95 3.33
CA SER A 304 -19.73 -2.49 3.14
C SER A 304 -19.71 -2.20 1.64
N CYS A 305 -20.04 -0.97 1.27
CA CYS A 305 -20.00 -0.55 -0.13
C CYS A 305 -19.82 0.95 -0.26
N TYR A 306 -19.53 1.39 -1.48
CA TYR A 306 -19.85 2.74 -1.92
C TYR A 306 -21.22 2.76 -2.59
N TYR A 307 -22.09 3.67 -2.18
CA TYR A 307 -23.41 3.93 -2.76
C TYR A 307 -23.40 5.30 -3.47
N PRO A 308 -23.12 5.33 -4.79
CA PRO A 308 -23.00 6.57 -5.54
C PRO A 308 -24.23 7.50 -5.53
N PRO A 309 -25.49 7.01 -5.53
CA PRO A 309 -26.66 7.91 -5.52
C PRO A 309 -26.70 8.88 -4.34
N GLU A 310 -26.02 8.57 -3.24
CA GLU A 310 -25.84 9.48 -2.10
C GLU A 310 -24.38 9.88 -1.86
N SER A 311 -23.48 9.52 -2.79
CA SER A 311 -22.03 9.64 -2.63
C SER A 311 -21.55 9.10 -1.27
N ARG A 312 -22.07 7.94 -0.86
CA ARG A 312 -21.95 7.42 0.51
C ARG A 312 -21.06 6.19 0.58
N VAL A 313 -19.98 6.28 1.34
CA VAL A 313 -19.18 5.15 1.81
C VAL A 313 -19.87 4.55 3.04
N THR A 314 -20.59 3.45 2.83
CA THR A 314 -21.41 2.79 3.85
C THR A 314 -20.60 1.68 4.52
N LEU A 315 -20.13 1.94 5.75
CA LEU A 315 -19.40 0.97 6.57
C LEU A 315 -20.36 0.23 7.49
N ASN A 316 -20.46 -1.08 7.33
CA ASN A 316 -21.35 -1.94 8.11
C ASN A 316 -20.87 -2.07 9.56
N GLU A 317 -21.71 -1.73 10.53
CA GLU A 317 -21.41 -1.77 11.95
C GLU A 317 -21.03 -3.17 12.45
N ALA A 318 -21.68 -4.23 11.96
CA ALA A 318 -21.35 -5.59 12.36
C ALA A 318 -19.91 -5.95 11.98
N ARG A 319 -19.47 -5.51 10.78
CA ARG A 319 -18.07 -5.64 10.33
C ARG A 319 -17.13 -4.73 11.10
N TRP A 320 -17.56 -3.53 11.44
CA TRP A 320 -16.79 -2.63 12.30
C TRP A 320 -16.49 -3.26 13.66
N VAL A 321 -17.47 -3.93 14.27
CA VAL A 321 -17.36 -4.53 15.60
C VAL A 321 -16.61 -5.87 15.57
N ARG A 322 -16.85 -6.72 14.56
CA ARG A 322 -16.40 -8.13 14.56
C ARG A 322 -15.36 -8.47 13.50
N GLY A 323 -15.03 -7.52 12.64
CA GLY A 323 -14.00 -7.68 11.63
C GLY A 323 -14.34 -8.66 10.51
N ALA A 324 -13.28 -9.27 9.96
CA ALA A 324 -13.35 -10.34 8.97
C ALA A 324 -12.39 -11.48 9.32
N SER A 325 -12.77 -12.70 8.97
CA SER A 325 -11.99 -13.91 9.24
C SER A 325 -10.59 -13.86 8.63
N SER A 326 -10.43 -13.17 7.50
CA SER A 326 -9.14 -12.95 6.83
C SER A 326 -8.13 -12.22 7.70
N TYR A 327 -8.57 -11.33 8.61
CA TYR A 327 -7.71 -10.57 9.51
C TYR A 327 -7.42 -11.28 10.84
N GLN A 328 -7.97 -12.47 11.07
CA GLN A 328 -7.63 -13.33 12.21
C GLN A 328 -7.71 -12.62 13.59
N GLY A 329 -8.69 -11.71 13.75
CA GLY A 329 -8.90 -10.94 14.97
C GLY A 329 -8.12 -9.62 15.06
N ASP A 330 -7.36 -9.24 14.03
CA ASP A 330 -6.83 -7.88 13.90
C ASP A 330 -7.92 -6.91 13.41
N ASP A 331 -8.81 -6.54 14.32
CA ASP A 331 -9.92 -5.63 14.03
C ASP A 331 -9.43 -4.21 13.67
N LEU A 332 -8.28 -3.79 14.20
CA LEU A 332 -7.70 -2.48 13.89
C LEU A 332 -7.22 -2.43 12.44
N GLY A 333 -6.47 -3.46 12.01
CA GLY A 333 -6.08 -3.63 10.62
C GLY A 333 -7.31 -3.72 9.71
N TYR A 334 -8.31 -4.51 10.09
CA TYR A 334 -9.52 -4.64 9.27
C TYR A 334 -10.28 -3.32 9.11
N ARG A 335 -10.43 -2.50 10.17
CA ARG A 335 -11.09 -1.20 10.06
C ARG A 335 -10.34 -0.23 9.14
N GLN A 336 -9.00 -0.25 9.18
CA GLN A 336 -8.18 0.56 8.27
C GLN A 336 -8.35 0.11 6.81
N TYR A 337 -8.34 -1.21 6.59
CA TYR A 337 -8.67 -1.83 5.30
C TYR A 337 -10.02 -1.37 4.80
N LEU A 338 -11.06 -1.52 5.64
CA LEU A 338 -12.44 -1.24 5.27
C LEU A 338 -12.61 0.22 4.83
N ILE A 339 -12.07 1.16 5.61
CA ILE A 339 -12.09 2.59 5.24
C ILE A 339 -11.36 2.82 3.90
N ASN A 340 -10.13 2.31 3.76
CA ASN A 340 -9.35 2.57 2.55
C ASN A 340 -9.97 1.91 1.30
N HIS A 341 -10.53 0.71 1.43
CA HIS A 341 -11.18 -0.01 0.34
C HIS A 341 -12.41 0.74 -0.17
N GLU A 342 -13.34 1.07 0.74
CA GLU A 342 -14.59 1.72 0.34
C GLU A 342 -14.38 3.17 -0.11
N VAL A 343 -13.43 3.89 0.49
CA VAL A 343 -13.00 5.20 -0.03
C VAL A 343 -12.33 5.06 -1.40
N GLY A 344 -11.64 3.95 -1.66
CA GLY A 344 -11.12 3.62 -2.98
C GLY A 344 -12.20 3.64 -4.06
N HIS A 345 -13.34 3.00 -3.79
CA HIS A 345 -14.52 3.06 -4.68
C HIS A 345 -15.01 4.50 -4.83
N ALA A 346 -15.15 5.25 -3.73
CA ALA A 346 -15.63 6.63 -3.76
C ALA A 346 -14.75 7.60 -4.56
N ILE A 347 -13.43 7.38 -4.58
CA ILE A 347 -12.51 8.20 -5.36
C ILE A 347 -12.33 7.68 -6.79
N GLY A 348 -12.96 6.58 -7.18
CA GLY A 348 -13.07 6.11 -8.56
C GLY A 348 -12.41 4.75 -8.87
N PHE A 349 -11.84 4.05 -7.89
CA PHE A 349 -11.31 2.70 -8.09
C PHE A 349 -12.43 1.65 -7.96
N VAL A 350 -13.27 1.53 -8.98
CA VAL A 350 -14.54 0.76 -8.89
C VAL A 350 -14.40 -0.75 -9.01
N ASN A 351 -13.25 -1.25 -9.50
CA ASN A 351 -13.06 -2.68 -9.77
C ASN A 351 -12.27 -3.33 -8.64
N HIS A 352 -12.70 -4.53 -8.22
CA HIS A 352 -11.91 -5.33 -7.32
C HIS A 352 -10.64 -5.87 -8.01
N GLU A 353 -9.55 -5.97 -7.26
CA GLU A 353 -8.30 -6.53 -7.75
C GLU A 353 -8.02 -7.93 -7.18
N PRO A 354 -7.58 -8.90 -7.99
CA PRO A 354 -7.12 -10.19 -7.48
C PRO A 354 -5.74 -10.10 -6.82
N CYS A 355 -5.40 -11.11 -6.02
CA CYS A 355 -4.03 -11.37 -5.61
C CYS A 355 -3.14 -11.60 -6.84
N LYS A 356 -2.14 -10.72 -7.02
CA LYS A 356 -1.24 -10.71 -8.19
C LYS A 356 -0.10 -11.72 -8.06
N VAL A 357 0.38 -11.95 -6.84
CA VAL A 357 1.53 -12.81 -6.54
C VAL A 357 1.22 -13.61 -5.28
N ASN A 358 1.44 -14.92 -5.33
CA ASN A 358 1.22 -15.79 -4.18
C ASN A 358 2.10 -15.38 -2.98
N GLY A 359 1.49 -15.24 -1.80
CA GLY A 359 2.14 -14.87 -0.55
C GLY A 359 2.43 -13.38 -0.39
N ALA A 360 2.11 -12.54 -1.39
CA ALA A 360 2.28 -11.09 -1.28
C ALA A 360 1.15 -10.45 -0.45
N LEU A 361 1.33 -9.18 -0.06
CA LEU A 361 0.24 -8.37 0.48
C LEU A 361 -0.90 -8.28 -0.56
N ALA A 362 -2.14 -8.44 -0.11
CA ALA A 362 -3.31 -8.26 -0.95
C ALA A 362 -3.37 -6.80 -1.47
N PRO A 363 -3.75 -6.56 -2.73
CA PRO A 363 -4.09 -5.21 -3.17
C PRO A 363 -5.21 -4.63 -2.30
N ILE A 364 -5.21 -3.31 -2.07
CA ILE A 364 -6.24 -2.68 -1.24
C ILE A 364 -7.64 -2.89 -1.81
N MET A 365 -7.77 -2.91 -3.13
CA MET A 365 -9.03 -3.16 -3.83
C MET A 365 -9.38 -4.64 -3.96
N MET A 366 -8.60 -5.57 -3.39
CA MET A 366 -9.08 -6.94 -3.20
C MET A 366 -10.18 -6.92 -2.14
N GLN A 367 -11.30 -7.62 -2.36
CA GLN A 367 -12.40 -7.65 -1.39
C GLN A 367 -12.08 -8.60 -0.22
N GLN A 368 -11.17 -8.18 0.65
CA GLN A 368 -10.59 -8.96 1.74
C GLN A 368 -11.60 -9.34 2.83
N THR A 369 -12.76 -8.67 2.89
CA THR A 369 -13.89 -9.07 3.77
C THR A 369 -14.34 -10.51 3.52
N PHE A 370 -14.20 -11.00 2.29
CA PHE A 370 -14.59 -12.35 1.89
C PHE A 370 -13.43 -13.32 1.70
N GLY A 371 -12.20 -12.92 2.05
CA GLY A 371 -11.03 -13.79 1.97
C GLY A 371 -9.83 -13.16 1.26
N THR A 372 -8.72 -13.87 1.26
CA THR A 372 -7.46 -13.41 0.62
C THR A 372 -6.94 -14.42 -0.41
N ALA A 373 -7.70 -15.48 -0.70
CA ALA A 373 -7.43 -16.37 -1.81
C ALA A 373 -8.23 -15.95 -3.05
N ASN A 374 -7.58 -16.01 -4.22
CA ASN A 374 -8.27 -15.74 -5.49
C ASN A 374 -9.45 -16.69 -5.71
N SER A 375 -9.37 -17.94 -5.24
CA SER A 375 -10.50 -18.88 -5.32
C SER A 375 -11.77 -18.41 -4.61
N GLU A 376 -11.62 -17.64 -3.52
CA GLU A 376 -12.72 -17.08 -2.73
C GLU A 376 -13.26 -15.81 -3.42
N ILE A 377 -12.38 -14.92 -3.85
CA ILE A 377 -12.79 -13.67 -4.52
C ILE A 377 -13.42 -13.94 -5.89
N MET A 378 -12.90 -14.91 -6.65
CA MET A 378 -13.50 -15.31 -7.93
C MET A 378 -14.87 -15.99 -7.77
N ALA A 379 -15.25 -16.43 -6.56
CA ALA A 379 -16.62 -16.88 -6.32
C ALA A 379 -17.60 -15.70 -6.19
N LEU A 380 -17.11 -14.50 -5.83
CA LEU A 380 -17.87 -13.25 -5.88
C LEU A 380 -17.88 -12.64 -7.26
N ASP A 381 -16.77 -12.70 -7.97
CA ASP A 381 -16.61 -12.15 -9.32
C ASP A 381 -16.15 -13.25 -10.27
N PRO A 382 -17.09 -14.01 -10.88
CA PRO A 382 -16.76 -15.09 -11.80
C PRO A 382 -16.00 -14.65 -13.05
N ASP A 383 -16.11 -13.37 -13.43
CA ASP A 383 -15.46 -12.80 -14.61
C ASP A 383 -14.00 -12.38 -14.33
N MET A 384 -13.60 -12.36 -13.06
CA MET A 384 -12.24 -12.06 -12.63
C MET A 384 -11.23 -13.04 -13.21
N LYS A 385 -10.30 -12.52 -14.02
CA LYS A 385 -9.22 -13.32 -14.62
C LYS A 385 -7.97 -13.29 -13.73
N ALA A 386 -7.78 -14.33 -12.92
CA ALA A 386 -6.61 -14.46 -12.06
C ALA A 386 -6.19 -15.91 -11.87
N ASN A 387 -4.96 -16.13 -11.38
CA ASN A 387 -4.55 -17.47 -10.96
C ASN A 387 -5.31 -17.85 -9.68
N ARG A 388 -6.22 -18.82 -9.80
CA ARG A 388 -7.09 -19.29 -8.72
C ARG A 388 -6.33 -19.80 -7.49
N SER A 389 -5.10 -20.30 -7.66
CA SER A 389 -4.29 -20.87 -6.59
C SER A 389 -3.53 -19.83 -5.76
N TYR A 390 -3.51 -18.56 -6.16
CA TYR A 390 -2.80 -17.53 -5.42
C TYR A 390 -3.57 -17.11 -4.17
N VAL A 391 -2.84 -17.03 -3.08
CA VAL A 391 -3.31 -16.55 -1.78
C VAL A 391 -2.41 -15.42 -1.33
N CYS A 392 -2.99 -14.27 -1.04
CA CYS A 392 -2.29 -13.12 -0.50
C CYS A 392 -2.39 -13.10 1.03
N THR A 393 -1.61 -12.23 1.67
CA THR A 393 -1.77 -11.90 3.09
C THR A 393 -2.63 -10.63 3.24
N PRO A 394 -3.40 -10.48 4.33
CA PRO A 394 -4.20 -9.28 4.57
C PRO A 394 -3.37 -8.00 4.50
N ASN A 395 -3.95 -6.94 3.96
CA ASN A 395 -3.29 -5.65 3.81
C ASN A 395 -4.30 -4.49 3.90
N PRO A 396 -4.14 -3.59 4.88
CA PRO A 396 -5.05 -2.47 5.04
C PRO A 396 -4.67 -1.20 4.29
N TRP A 397 -3.59 -1.21 3.50
CA TRP A 397 -3.03 0.01 2.91
C TRP A 397 -2.86 -0.05 1.38
N PRO A 398 -3.19 1.01 0.63
CA PRO A 398 -2.80 1.15 -0.78
C PRO A 398 -1.28 1.20 -0.98
N PHE A 399 -0.54 1.84 -0.05
CA PHE A 399 0.92 2.00 -0.13
C PHE A 399 1.63 1.50 1.13
N PRO A 400 1.69 0.17 1.35
CA PRO A 400 2.15 -0.42 2.61
C PRO A 400 3.62 -0.12 2.97
N ASP A 401 4.46 0.22 1.98
CA ASP A 401 5.90 0.46 2.12
C ASP A 401 6.29 1.92 2.43
N ARG A 402 5.31 2.83 2.55
CA ARG A 402 5.53 4.26 2.80
C ARG A 402 5.82 4.62 4.26
#